data_AF-A0A432VDJ3-F1
#
_entry.id   AF-A0A432VDJ3-F1
#
_cell.length_a   1.000
_cell.length_b   1.000
_cell.length_c   1.000
_cell.angle_alpha   90.00
_cell.angle_beta   90.00
_cell.angle_gamma   90.00
#
_symmetry.space_group_name_H-M   'P 1'
#
loop_
_entity.id
_entity.type
_entity.pdbx_description
1 polymer ?
#
loop_
_entity_poly.entity_id
_entity_poly.type
_entity_poly.pdbx_seq_one_letter_code
_entity_poly.pdbx_strand_id
1 'polypeptide(L)'
;MSIVFRVATAADDRDGPTATINARQLAAFRSLLRSEGSRLGLALIDPEDDEERPLAYSFEARVCPLALASMARVFDFATDAIAVLDEAQFRNRRVSFYRSRPDGPVAMRPSITSDLGVEMDLATGNAYALLESLGLRPDSVGEMPVDELRKRLENPAVRRRMREQNVDQYADRLARLIATADTDDSSRFEWA
;
A
#
# COMPACT_ATOMS: atom_id res chain seq x y z
N MET A 1 3.69 -15.36 13.30
CA MET A 1 3.08 -14.03 13.55
C MET A 1 4.04 -12.99 13.04
N SER A 2 3.51 -11.89 12.52
CA SER A 2 4.26 -10.78 11.95
C SER A 2 3.57 -9.47 12.31
N ILE A 3 4.27 -8.34 12.14
CA ILE A 3 3.78 -6.99 12.39
C ILE A 3 3.96 -6.20 11.11
N VAL A 4 2.91 -5.52 10.69
CA VAL A 4 2.89 -4.68 9.50
C VAL A 4 3.15 -3.25 9.91
N PHE A 5 4.17 -2.65 9.29
CA PHE A 5 4.48 -1.24 9.41
C PHE A 5 4.05 -0.50 8.14
N ARG A 6 3.29 0.58 8.29
CA ARG A 6 2.74 1.36 7.16
C ARG A 6 2.67 2.86 7.46
N VAL A 7 2.45 3.65 6.42
CA VAL A 7 1.96 5.03 6.56
C VAL A 7 0.45 5.04 6.38
N ALA A 8 -0.25 5.58 7.36
CA ALA A 8 -1.69 5.81 7.36
C ALA A 8 -2.00 7.30 7.33
N THR A 9 -3.21 7.60 6.85
CA THR A 9 -3.76 8.95 6.74
C THR A 9 -5.15 8.97 7.38
N ALA A 10 -5.66 10.13 7.76
CA ALA A 10 -7.03 10.24 8.28
C ALA A 10 -8.11 9.76 7.28
N ALA A 11 -7.76 9.67 6.00
CA ALA A 11 -8.64 9.13 4.97
C ALA A 11 -8.69 7.59 4.96
N ASP A 12 -7.74 6.90 5.61
CA ASP A 12 -7.77 5.44 5.79
C ASP A 12 -8.77 5.01 6.88
N ASP A 13 -9.13 5.93 7.78
CA ASP A 13 -10.07 5.71 8.89
C ASP A 13 -11.54 5.88 8.48
N ARG A 14 -11.80 6.28 7.22
CA ARG A 14 -13.13 6.61 6.70
C ARG A 14 -13.54 5.62 5.61
N ASP A 15 -14.85 5.44 5.45
CA ASP A 15 -15.39 4.72 4.30
C ASP A 15 -15.07 5.52 3.02
N GLY A 16 -14.21 4.95 2.19
CA GLY A 16 -13.82 5.50 0.90
C GLY A 16 -14.78 5.14 -0.24
N PRO A 17 -14.54 5.64 -1.46
CA PRO A 17 -15.31 5.24 -2.63
C PRO A 17 -15.18 3.74 -2.88
N THR A 18 -16.26 3.14 -3.37
CA THR A 18 -16.29 1.76 -3.83
C THR A 18 -17.01 1.70 -5.17
N ALA A 19 -16.61 0.76 -6.02
CA ALA A 19 -17.27 0.51 -7.30
C ALA A 19 -17.52 -0.98 -7.49
N THR A 20 -18.63 -1.31 -8.15
CA THR A 20 -18.94 -2.69 -8.53
C THR A 20 -18.65 -2.87 -10.02
N ILE A 21 -17.79 -3.84 -10.34
CA ILE A 21 -17.40 -4.15 -11.71
C ILE A 21 -17.75 -5.59 -12.07
N ASN A 22 -17.89 -5.84 -13.36
CA ASN A 22 -18.11 -7.20 -13.85
C ASN A 22 -16.78 -7.89 -14.23
N ALA A 23 -16.85 -9.21 -14.47
CA ALA A 23 -15.68 -10.01 -14.81
C ALA A 23 -15.02 -9.59 -16.14
N ARG A 24 -15.78 -9.05 -17.10
CA ARG A 24 -15.25 -8.56 -18.37
C ARG A 24 -14.42 -7.29 -18.18
N GLN A 25 -14.92 -6.35 -17.39
CA GLN A 25 -14.20 -5.13 -17.02
C GLN A 25 -12.92 -5.48 -16.25
N LEU A 26 -12.99 -6.41 -15.29
CA LEU A 26 -11.80 -6.87 -14.57
C LEU A 26 -10.76 -7.50 -15.50
N ALA A 27 -11.17 -8.37 -16.42
CA ALA A 27 -10.28 -9.00 -17.40
C ALA A 27 -9.64 -7.97 -18.33
N ALA A 28 -10.42 -6.99 -18.81
CA ALA A 28 -9.93 -5.89 -19.63
C ALA A 28 -8.93 -5.01 -18.84
N PHE A 29 -9.19 -4.76 -17.56
CA PHE A 29 -8.30 -3.99 -16.70
C PHE A 29 -6.98 -4.71 -16.47
N ARG A 30 -7.00 -6.02 -16.21
CA ARG A 30 -5.77 -6.83 -16.14
C ARG A 30 -4.96 -6.79 -17.43
N SER A 31 -5.63 -6.88 -18.59
CA SER A 31 -4.97 -6.75 -19.88
C SER A 31 -4.29 -5.39 -20.05
N LEU A 32 -4.98 -4.30 -19.66
CA LEU A 32 -4.41 -2.96 -19.64
C LEU A 32 -3.17 -2.89 -18.74
N LEU A 33 -3.27 -3.38 -17.49
CA LEU A 33 -2.15 -3.37 -16.54
C LEU A 33 -0.93 -4.13 -17.06
N ARG A 34 -1.11 -5.29 -17.72
CA ARG A 34 0.01 -6.04 -18.31
C ARG A 34 0.66 -5.30 -19.48
N SER A 35 -0.15 -4.72 -20.36
CA SER A 35 0.33 -3.93 -21.49
C SER A 35 1.12 -2.71 -21.02
N GLU A 36 0.55 -1.94 -20.09
CA GLU A 36 1.18 -0.75 -19.54
C GLU A 36 2.39 -1.07 -18.67
N GLY A 37 2.33 -2.14 -17.87
CA GLY A 37 3.46 -2.60 -17.07
C GLY A 37 4.65 -3.00 -17.93
N SER A 38 4.40 -3.73 -19.03
CA SER A 38 5.44 -4.06 -20.02
C SER A 38 6.02 -2.81 -20.68
N ARG A 39 5.17 -1.84 -21.02
CA ARG A 39 5.58 -0.57 -21.65
C ARG A 39 6.43 0.29 -20.71
N LEU A 40 6.11 0.29 -19.41
CA LEU A 40 6.77 1.12 -18.39
C LEU A 40 7.96 0.42 -17.72
N GLY A 41 8.10 -0.91 -17.89
CA GLY A 41 9.06 -1.71 -17.13
C GLY A 41 8.71 -1.78 -15.64
N LEU A 42 7.41 -1.80 -15.30
CA LEU A 42 6.90 -1.80 -13.94
C LEU A 42 5.99 -3.00 -13.69
N ALA A 43 6.09 -3.61 -12.52
CA ALA A 43 5.07 -4.54 -12.02
C ALA A 43 3.85 -3.74 -11.54
N LEU A 44 2.76 -3.77 -12.31
CA LEU A 44 1.51 -3.08 -11.96
C LEU A 44 0.50 -3.98 -11.23
N ILE A 45 0.72 -5.29 -11.30
CA ILE A 45 0.09 -6.30 -10.46
C ILE A 45 1.26 -7.00 -9.78
N ASP A 46 1.09 -7.42 -8.53
CA ASP A 46 2.09 -8.26 -7.89
C ASP A 46 2.33 -9.52 -8.76
N PRO A 47 3.57 -9.79 -9.21
CA PRO A 47 3.86 -10.97 -10.03
C PRO A 47 3.42 -12.28 -9.36
N GLU A 48 3.54 -12.41 -8.04
CA GLU A 48 3.11 -13.62 -7.33
C GLU A 48 1.58 -13.78 -7.41
N ASP A 49 0.84 -12.69 -7.26
CA ASP A 49 -0.63 -12.71 -7.42
C ASP A 49 -1.04 -13.07 -8.86
N ASP A 50 -0.31 -12.61 -9.88
CA ASP A 50 -0.64 -12.85 -11.29
C ASP A 50 -0.24 -14.25 -11.76
N GLU A 51 0.89 -14.78 -11.28
CA GLU A 51 1.41 -16.11 -11.65
C GLU A 51 0.71 -17.24 -10.90
N GLU A 52 0.53 -17.12 -9.58
CA GLU A 52 -0.11 -18.17 -8.79
C GLU A 52 -1.63 -18.18 -8.95
N ARG A 53 -2.23 -17.00 -9.21
CA ARG A 53 -3.68 -16.82 -9.20
C ARG A 53 -4.20 -15.94 -10.35
N PRO A 54 -3.97 -16.33 -11.61
CA PRO A 54 -4.39 -15.56 -12.78
C PRO A 54 -5.90 -15.34 -12.90
N LEU A 55 -6.70 -16.14 -12.16
CA LEU A 55 -8.16 -16.06 -12.07
C LEU A 55 -8.67 -15.59 -10.70
N ALA A 56 -7.78 -15.23 -9.76
CA ALA A 56 -8.23 -14.68 -8.48
C ALA A 56 -9.02 -13.40 -8.70
N TYR A 57 -10.07 -13.22 -7.90
CA TYR A 57 -10.81 -11.97 -7.86
C TYR A 57 -10.34 -11.04 -6.74
N SER A 58 -9.32 -11.48 -5.98
CA SER A 58 -8.69 -10.73 -4.91
C SER A 58 -7.23 -10.47 -5.26
N PHE A 59 -6.86 -9.21 -5.46
CA PHE A 59 -5.49 -8.73 -5.68
C PHE A 59 -5.45 -7.21 -5.55
N GLU A 60 -4.24 -6.65 -5.53
CA GLU A 60 -4.04 -5.21 -5.59
C GLU A 60 -3.31 -4.77 -6.86
N ALA A 61 -3.71 -3.64 -7.42
CA ALA A 61 -3.11 -3.06 -8.60
C ALA A 61 -2.49 -1.69 -8.31
N ARG A 62 -1.31 -1.47 -8.88
CA ARG A 62 -0.65 -0.18 -8.95
C ARG A 62 -1.25 0.65 -10.09
N VAL A 63 -1.85 1.79 -9.76
CA VAL A 63 -2.63 2.60 -10.71
C VAL A 63 -2.09 4.02 -10.88
N CYS A 64 -1.28 4.52 -9.95
CA CYS A 64 -0.76 5.89 -10.00
C CYS A 64 0.11 6.19 -11.24
N PRO A 65 0.88 5.23 -11.80
CA PRO A 65 1.64 5.49 -13.04
C PRO A 65 0.79 5.65 -14.31
N LEU A 66 -0.52 5.37 -14.25
CA LEU A 66 -1.38 5.31 -15.44
C LEU A 66 -2.24 6.55 -15.59
N ALA A 67 -2.59 6.91 -16.82
CA ALA A 67 -3.54 8.00 -17.06
C ALA A 67 -4.95 7.58 -16.62
N LEU A 68 -5.62 8.42 -15.81
CA LEU A 68 -6.99 8.17 -15.35
C LEU A 68 -7.95 7.89 -16.50
N ALA A 69 -7.87 8.66 -17.59
CA ALA A 69 -8.73 8.49 -18.77
C ALA A 69 -8.58 7.11 -19.43
N SER A 70 -7.35 6.56 -19.48
CA SER A 70 -7.09 5.24 -20.05
C SER A 70 -7.73 4.14 -19.21
N MET A 71 -7.69 4.27 -17.89
CA MET A 71 -8.31 3.33 -16.96
C MET A 71 -9.83 3.49 -16.95
N ALA A 72 -10.35 4.71 -16.89
CA ALA A 72 -11.78 5.02 -16.89
C ALA A 72 -12.52 4.41 -18.09
N ARG A 73 -11.89 4.41 -19.27
CA ARG A 73 -12.45 3.79 -20.48
C ARG A 73 -12.71 2.29 -20.31
N VAL A 74 -11.91 1.56 -19.52
CA VAL A 74 -12.13 0.13 -19.24
C VAL A 74 -13.44 -0.11 -18.50
N PHE A 75 -13.87 0.88 -17.71
CA PHE A 75 -15.08 0.85 -16.90
C PHE A 75 -16.21 1.66 -17.53
N ASP A 76 -16.17 1.90 -18.84
CA ASP A 76 -17.18 2.67 -19.59
C ASP A 76 -17.44 4.07 -19.00
N PHE A 77 -16.41 4.68 -18.40
CA PHE A 77 -16.48 5.95 -17.67
C PHE A 77 -17.51 5.96 -16.52
N ALA A 78 -17.76 4.81 -15.90
CA ALA A 78 -18.58 4.71 -14.70
C ALA A 78 -18.01 5.61 -13.58
N THR A 79 -18.87 6.48 -13.03
CA THR A 79 -18.46 7.54 -12.10
C THR A 79 -17.92 7.00 -10.79
N ASP A 80 -18.44 5.87 -10.32
CA ASP A 80 -17.98 5.18 -9.13
C ASP A 80 -16.58 4.58 -9.32
N ALA A 81 -16.32 3.93 -10.46
CA ALA A 81 -15.00 3.41 -10.81
C ALA A 81 -13.97 4.55 -10.96
N ILE A 82 -14.37 5.67 -11.58
CA ILE A 82 -13.53 6.87 -11.67
C ILE A 82 -13.22 7.39 -10.27
N ALA A 83 -14.21 7.51 -9.37
CA ALA A 83 -13.98 7.98 -8.01
C ALA A 83 -12.99 7.09 -7.24
N VAL A 84 -13.06 5.76 -7.40
CA VAL A 84 -12.07 4.83 -6.81
C VAL A 84 -10.67 5.08 -7.36
N LEU A 85 -10.54 5.21 -8.68
CA LEU A 85 -9.24 5.40 -9.33
C LEU A 85 -8.63 6.76 -8.98
N ASP A 86 -9.43 7.82 -9.04
CA ASP A 86 -9.02 9.19 -8.74
C ASP A 86 -8.57 9.32 -7.28
N GLU A 87 -9.35 8.80 -6.34
CA GLU A 87 -9.00 8.77 -4.91
C GLU A 87 -7.70 7.98 -4.67
N ALA A 88 -7.53 6.82 -5.33
CA ALA A 88 -6.31 6.04 -5.22
C ALA A 88 -5.09 6.81 -5.76
N GLN A 89 -5.22 7.49 -6.90
CA GLN A 89 -4.15 8.32 -7.46
C GLN A 89 -3.83 9.53 -6.60
N PHE A 90 -4.86 10.22 -6.10
CA PHE A 90 -4.72 11.38 -5.24
C PHE A 90 -3.95 11.03 -3.95
N ARG A 91 -4.21 9.86 -3.39
CA ARG A 91 -3.62 9.39 -2.12
C ARG A 91 -2.41 8.49 -2.29
N ASN A 92 -1.91 8.34 -3.53
CA ASN A 92 -0.78 7.49 -3.85
C ASN A 92 -0.95 6.04 -3.31
N ARG A 93 -2.13 5.46 -3.51
CA ARG A 93 -2.53 4.12 -3.07
C ARG A 93 -2.71 3.15 -4.23
N ARG A 94 -2.60 1.86 -3.93
CA ARG A 94 -3.06 0.80 -4.82
C ARG A 94 -4.59 0.75 -4.85
N VAL A 95 -5.13 0.02 -5.82
CA VAL A 95 -6.56 -0.36 -5.84
C VAL A 95 -6.68 -1.83 -5.49
N SER A 96 -7.50 -2.14 -4.49
CA SER A 96 -7.85 -3.50 -4.11
C SER A 96 -9.09 -3.96 -4.86
N PHE A 97 -9.02 -5.14 -5.46
CA PHE A 97 -10.15 -5.85 -6.05
C PHE A 97 -10.50 -7.03 -5.14
N TYR A 98 -11.78 -7.32 -4.94
CA TYR A 98 -12.21 -8.44 -4.12
C TYR A 98 -13.64 -8.89 -4.43
N ARG A 99 -14.00 -10.08 -3.95
CA ARG A 99 -15.39 -10.55 -3.86
C ARG A 99 -15.74 -10.83 -2.42
N SER A 100 -16.88 -10.31 -1.96
CA SER A 100 -17.40 -10.62 -0.63
C SER A 100 -17.95 -12.06 -0.52
N ARG A 101 -18.28 -12.69 -1.66
CA ARG A 101 -18.75 -14.09 -1.77
C ARG A 101 -18.27 -14.70 -3.10
N PRO A 102 -18.05 -16.03 -3.20
CA PRO A 102 -17.52 -16.66 -4.41
C PRO A 102 -18.26 -16.29 -5.70
N ASP A 103 -19.59 -16.25 -5.67
CA ASP A 103 -20.45 -15.91 -6.82
C ASP A 103 -20.94 -14.45 -6.80
N GLY A 104 -20.41 -13.63 -5.89
CA GLY A 104 -20.78 -12.23 -5.75
C GLY A 104 -20.16 -11.33 -6.81
N PRO A 105 -20.65 -10.08 -6.94
CA PRO A 105 -20.02 -9.08 -7.79
C PRO A 105 -18.57 -8.80 -7.35
N VAL A 106 -17.73 -8.40 -8.30
CA VAL A 106 -16.38 -7.92 -7.99
C VAL A 106 -16.49 -6.47 -7.55
N ALA A 107 -15.94 -6.16 -6.38
CA ALA A 107 -15.81 -4.80 -5.90
C ALA A 107 -14.38 -4.30 -6.09
N MET A 108 -14.23 -2.99 -6.22
CA MET A 108 -12.94 -2.31 -6.14
C MET A 108 -13.01 -1.11 -5.22
N ARG A 109 -11.89 -0.83 -4.54
CA ARG A 109 -11.72 0.31 -3.63
C ARG A 109 -10.25 0.72 -3.54
N PRO A 110 -9.92 1.95 -3.11
CA PRO A 110 -8.55 2.30 -2.74
C PRO A 110 -8.05 1.36 -1.63
N SER A 111 -6.82 0.88 -1.76
CA SER A 111 -6.16 0.07 -0.74
C SER A 111 -5.53 0.93 0.36
N ILE A 112 -5.30 0.32 1.51
CA ILE A 112 -4.44 0.87 2.57
C ILE A 112 -2.95 0.77 2.23
N THR A 113 -2.60 -0.03 1.21
CA THR A 113 -1.23 -0.19 0.70
C THR A 113 -0.87 0.98 -0.20
N SER A 114 0.31 1.57 0.03
CA SER A 114 0.94 2.56 -0.85
C SER A 114 1.06 2.03 -2.29
N ASP A 115 0.99 2.92 -3.28
CA ASP A 115 1.15 2.57 -4.70
C ASP A 115 2.46 1.79 -4.94
N LEU A 116 3.53 2.16 -4.24
CA LEU A 116 4.83 1.48 -4.30
C LEU A 116 4.88 0.13 -3.55
N GLY A 117 3.93 -0.18 -2.66
CA GLY A 117 3.94 -1.40 -1.85
C GLY A 117 5.15 -1.48 -0.93
N VAL A 118 5.52 -0.37 -0.30
CA VAL A 118 6.73 -0.28 0.55
C VAL A 118 6.48 -0.59 2.02
N GLU A 119 5.26 -0.95 2.37
CA GLU A 119 4.87 -1.48 3.68
C GLU A 119 5.79 -2.64 4.08
N MET A 120 6.05 -2.74 5.38
CA MET A 120 6.97 -3.75 5.90
C MET A 120 6.21 -4.76 6.72
N ASP A 121 6.05 -5.97 6.21
CA ASP A 121 5.61 -7.11 6.99
C ASP A 121 6.84 -7.82 7.59
N LEU A 122 7.05 -7.67 8.90
CA LEU A 122 8.22 -8.21 9.59
C LEU A 122 7.82 -9.33 10.55
N ALA A 123 8.58 -10.43 10.52
CA ALA A 123 8.48 -11.46 11.57
C ALA A 123 8.65 -10.84 12.96
N THR A 124 7.86 -11.30 13.95
CA THR A 124 7.74 -10.68 15.27
C THR A 124 9.08 -10.33 15.92
N GLY A 125 10.10 -11.20 15.86
CA GLY A 125 11.42 -10.92 16.45
C GLY A 125 12.10 -9.68 15.84
N ASN A 126 12.04 -9.53 14.52
CA ASN A 126 12.61 -8.39 13.82
C ASN A 126 11.79 -7.11 14.06
N ALA A 127 10.47 -7.23 14.12
CA ALA A 127 9.57 -6.12 14.44
C ALA A 127 9.82 -5.59 15.85
N TYR A 128 9.99 -6.48 16.83
CA TYR A 128 10.25 -6.14 18.22
C TYR A 128 11.58 -5.40 18.39
N ALA A 129 12.64 -5.92 17.76
CA ALA A 129 13.93 -5.25 17.72
C ALA A 129 13.85 -3.88 17.04
N LEU A 130 13.11 -3.77 15.93
CA LEU A 130 12.90 -2.49 15.25
C LEU A 130 12.22 -1.47 16.19
N LEU A 131 11.12 -1.85 16.84
CA LEU A 131 10.41 -0.99 17.78
C LEU A 131 11.29 -0.57 18.96
N GLU A 132 12.03 -1.51 19.57
CA GLU A 132 12.93 -1.21 20.69
C GLU A 132 14.03 -0.22 20.28
N SER A 133 14.62 -0.41 19.10
CA SER A 133 15.66 0.49 18.58
C SER A 133 15.14 1.93 18.40
N LEU A 134 13.87 2.09 18.04
CA LEU A 134 13.15 3.35 17.92
C LEU A 134 12.73 3.93 19.29
N GLY A 135 12.96 3.22 20.39
CA GLY A 135 12.55 3.61 21.73
C GLY A 135 11.05 3.41 21.99
N LEU A 136 10.43 2.46 21.29
CA LEU A 136 9.04 2.06 21.44
C LEU A 136 8.96 0.72 22.18
N ARG A 137 7.78 0.42 22.71
CA ARG A 137 7.51 -0.88 23.34
C ARG A 137 7.44 -1.99 22.28
N PRO A 138 8.21 -3.08 22.39
CA PRO A 138 8.22 -4.14 21.38
C PRO A 138 6.86 -4.82 21.18
N ASP A 139 6.14 -5.05 22.25
CA ASP A 139 4.85 -5.76 22.29
C ASP A 139 3.63 -4.82 22.09
N SER A 140 3.86 -3.62 21.57
CA SER A 140 2.79 -2.63 21.37
C SER A 140 2.21 -2.70 19.97
N VAL A 141 0.93 -2.32 19.88
CA VAL A 141 0.28 -1.83 18.66
C VAL A 141 0.15 -0.32 18.83
N GLY A 142 0.44 0.44 17.80
CA GLY A 142 0.36 1.89 17.93
C GLY A 142 0.67 2.65 16.66
N GLU A 143 0.71 3.96 16.86
CA GLU A 143 0.99 4.91 15.81
C GLU A 143 1.82 6.09 16.33
N MET A 144 2.46 6.80 15.42
CA MET A 144 3.14 8.05 15.71
C MET A 144 3.18 8.95 14.47
N PRO A 145 3.29 10.28 14.63
CA PRO A 145 3.48 11.16 13.48
C PRO A 145 4.73 10.77 12.66
N VAL A 146 4.62 10.80 11.34
CA VAL A 146 5.73 10.47 10.43
C VAL A 146 6.96 11.37 10.69
N ASP A 147 6.72 12.64 11.03
CA ASP A 147 7.77 13.60 11.37
C ASP A 147 8.56 13.22 12.63
N GLU A 148 7.89 12.62 13.62
CA GLU A 148 8.55 12.12 14.82
C GLU A 148 9.43 10.91 14.48
N LEU A 149 8.96 10.01 13.61
CA LEU A 149 9.78 8.91 13.10
C LEU A 149 11.00 9.43 12.33
N ARG A 150 10.83 10.45 11.48
CA ARG A 150 11.93 11.07 10.73
C ARG A 150 13.02 11.61 11.67
N LYS A 151 12.63 12.38 12.70
CA LYS A 151 13.55 12.89 13.73
C LYS A 151 14.27 11.76 14.48
N ARG A 152 13.58 10.65 14.76
CA ARG A 152 14.21 9.48 15.39
C ARG A 152 15.25 8.83 14.48
N LEU A 153 14.98 8.69 13.18
CA LEU A 153 15.93 8.08 12.24
C LEU A 153 17.17 8.96 11.98
N GLU A 154 17.06 10.27 12.16
CA GLU A 154 18.17 11.21 12.12
C GLU A 154 19.04 11.14 13.39
N ASN A 155 18.51 10.64 14.51
CA ASN A 155 19.24 10.53 15.76
C ASN A 155 20.33 9.44 15.69
N PRO A 156 21.63 9.78 15.86
CA PRO A 156 22.72 8.80 15.80
C PRO A 156 22.61 7.68 16.84
N ALA A 157 22.00 7.94 18.00
CA ALA A 157 21.80 6.92 19.04
C ALA A 157 20.78 5.86 18.61
N VAL A 158 19.72 6.24 17.89
CA VAL A 158 18.75 5.31 17.29
C VAL A 158 19.46 4.44 16.25
N ARG A 159 20.21 5.07 15.33
CA ARG A 159 21.01 4.35 14.31
C ARG A 159 22.00 3.36 14.92
N ARG A 160 22.62 3.72 16.06
CA ARG A 160 23.52 2.81 16.79
C ARG A 160 22.77 1.61 17.35
N ARG A 161 21.63 1.82 18.03
CA ARG A 161 20.81 0.72 18.56
C ARG A 161 20.31 -0.21 17.46
N MET A 162 19.92 0.33 16.31
CA MET A 162 19.51 -0.51 15.17
C MET A 162 20.62 -1.47 14.72
N ARG A 163 21.88 -1.01 14.70
CA ARG A 163 23.03 -1.89 14.39
C ARG A 163 23.29 -2.91 15.50
N GLU A 164 23.23 -2.49 16.77
CA GLU A 164 23.39 -3.39 17.92
C GLU A 164 22.37 -4.53 17.92
N GLN A 165 21.17 -4.28 17.39
CA GLN A 165 20.08 -5.25 17.27
C GLN A 165 19.99 -5.93 15.89
N ASN A 166 20.92 -5.67 14.97
CA ASN A 166 20.94 -6.23 13.60
C ASN A 166 19.66 -5.94 12.77
N VAL A 167 19.14 -4.73 12.91
CA VAL A 167 17.94 -4.23 12.22
C VAL A 167 18.21 -2.95 11.41
N ASP A 168 19.48 -2.56 11.22
CA ASP A 168 19.87 -1.34 10.52
C ASP A 168 19.50 -1.36 9.03
N GLN A 169 19.40 -2.55 8.42
CA GLN A 169 18.86 -2.75 7.07
C GLN A 169 17.42 -2.22 6.90
N TYR A 170 16.65 -2.09 7.99
CA TYR A 170 15.30 -1.56 7.93
C TYR A 170 15.24 -0.04 7.91
N ALA A 171 16.33 0.67 8.23
CA ALA A 171 16.30 2.12 8.25
C ALA A 171 16.07 2.72 6.85
N ASP A 172 16.66 2.14 5.81
CA ASP A 172 16.43 2.58 4.43
C ASP A 172 15.02 2.23 3.96
N ARG A 173 14.44 1.12 4.44
CA ARG A 173 13.05 0.75 4.16
C ARG A 173 12.08 1.72 4.85
N LEU A 174 12.33 2.09 6.09
CA LEU A 174 11.56 3.11 6.80
C LEU A 174 11.65 4.46 6.09
N ALA A 175 12.83 4.86 5.59
CA ALA A 175 12.98 6.10 4.83
C ALA A 175 12.13 6.09 3.54
N ARG A 176 12.09 4.96 2.81
CA ARG A 176 11.23 4.79 1.64
C ARG A 176 9.74 4.85 2.00
N LEU A 177 9.36 4.22 3.11
CA LEU A 177 7.99 4.23 3.61
C LEU A 177 7.55 5.66 4.02
N ILE A 178 8.40 6.39 4.73
CA ILE A 178 8.16 7.80 5.09
C ILE A 178 8.04 8.70 3.85
N ALA A 179 8.74 8.37 2.77
CA ALA A 179 8.65 9.14 1.52
C ALA A 179 7.30 9.00 0.80
N THR A 180 6.44 8.05 1.21
CA THR A 180 5.07 7.93 0.70
C THR A 180 4.05 8.70 1.53
N ALA A 181 4.47 9.33 2.64
CA ALA A 181 3.60 10.18 3.42
C ALA A 181 3.17 11.42 2.63
N ASP A 182 1.96 11.88 2.90
CA ASP A 182 1.50 13.16 2.38
C ASP A 182 2.37 14.29 2.92
N THR A 183 2.42 15.40 2.19
CA THR A 183 3.18 16.58 2.62
C THR A 183 2.52 17.34 3.77
N ASP A 184 1.32 16.95 4.18
CA ASP A 184 0.65 17.50 5.34
C ASP A 184 0.96 16.69 6.62
N ASP A 185 0.76 17.32 7.78
CA ASP A 185 1.06 16.73 9.09
C ASP A 185 0.07 15.61 9.49
N SER A 186 -0.81 15.16 8.58
CA SER A 186 -1.84 14.16 8.89
C SER A 186 -1.35 12.71 8.79
N SER A 187 -0.18 12.50 8.18
CA SER A 187 0.39 11.16 7.99
C SER A 187 0.97 10.56 9.28
N ARG A 188 0.56 9.34 9.57
CA ARG A 188 0.94 8.57 10.77
C ARG A 188 1.69 7.32 10.36
N PHE A 189 2.78 7.02 11.03
CA PHE A 189 3.43 5.72 10.97
C PHE A 189 2.73 4.77 11.94
N GLU A 190 2.17 3.68 11.44
CA GLU A 190 1.43 2.69 12.23
C GLU A 190 2.14 1.34 12.24
N TRP A 191 1.98 0.59 13.34
CA TRP A 191 2.41 -0.80 13.48
C TRP A 191 1.35 -1.64 14.19
N ALA A 192 0.98 -2.77 13.58
CA ALA A 192 -0.01 -3.71 14.10
C ALA A 192 0.20 -5.14 13.60
#